data_AF-A0A521I0V1-F1
#
_entry.id   AF-A0A521I0V1-F1
#
_cell.length_a   1.000
_cell.length_b   1.000
_cell.length_c   1.000
_cell.angle_alpha   90.00
_cell.angle_beta   90.00
_cell.angle_gamma   90.00
#
_symmetry.space_group_name_H-M   'P 1'
#
loop_
_entity.id
_entity.type
_entity.pdbx_description
1 polymer ?
#
loop_
_entity_poly.entity_id
_entity_poly.type
_entity_poly.pdbx_seq_one_letter_code
_entity_poly.pdbx_strand_id
1 'polypeptide(L)' 'MTDQTPTPTPAFDAKTFLRTLTEEPGVYRMIGAEDKVLYVGKAKNLKRRVSSYFQKTLSSPRIAMMVAQILRV' A
#
# COMPACT_ATOMS: atom_id res chain seq x y z
N MET A 1 22.97 26.46 -12.39
CA MET A 1 21.58 26.01 -12.61
C MET A 1 21.53 24.55 -12.19
N THR A 2 21.39 24.30 -10.88
CA THR A 2 21.40 22.93 -10.32
C THR A 2 20.04 22.31 -10.52
N ASP A 3 19.96 21.37 -11.45
CA ASP A 3 18.80 20.50 -11.64
C ASP A 3 18.65 19.60 -10.41
N GLN A 4 17.69 19.92 -9.54
CA GLN A 4 17.24 19.03 -8.48
C GLN A 4 16.36 17.98 -9.15
N THR A 5 16.96 16.88 -9.60
CA THR A 5 16.20 15.68 -9.98
C THR A 5 15.44 15.22 -8.72
N PRO A 6 14.10 15.18 -8.71
CA PRO A 6 13.38 14.76 -7.51
C PRO A 6 13.74 13.30 -7.24
N THR A 7 14.44 13.06 -6.14
CA THR A 7 14.72 11.71 -5.66
C THR A 7 13.38 10.99 -5.52
N PRO A 8 13.14 9.86 -6.22
CA PRO A 8 11.90 9.13 -6.04
C PRO A 8 11.87 8.66 -4.58
N THR A 9 10.90 9.17 -3.82
CA THR A 9 10.55 8.68 -2.49
C THR A 9 10.53 7.15 -2.55
N PRO A 10 11.21 6.44 -1.62
CA PRO A 10 11.28 4.98 -1.70
C PRO A 10 9.86 4.41 -1.66
N ALA A 11 9.42 3.89 -2.81
CA ALA A 11 8.12 3.27 -2.94
C ALA A 11 8.12 1.98 -2.10
N PHE A 12 7.05 1.74 -1.35
CA PHE A 12 6.85 0.52 -0.57
C PHE A 12 7.02 -0.73 -1.45
N ASP A 13 7.91 -1.66 -1.08
CA ASP A 13 8.08 -2.94 -1.78
C ASP A 13 6.93 -3.90 -1.46
N ALA A 14 5.79 -3.62 -2.08
CA ALA A 14 4.59 -4.42 -1.93
C ALA A 14 4.81 -5.88 -2.36
N LYS A 15 5.65 -6.14 -3.36
CA LYS A 15 5.83 -7.49 -3.90
C LYS A 15 6.48 -8.41 -2.86
N THR A 16 7.50 -7.93 -2.16
CA THR A 16 8.16 -8.70 -1.11
C THR A 16 7.24 -8.86 0.11
N PHE A 17 6.58 -7.78 0.55
CA PHE A 17 5.65 -7.82 1.67
C PHE A 17 4.46 -8.78 1.44
N LEU A 18 3.85 -8.77 0.25
CA LEU A 18 2.70 -9.64 -0.04
C LEU A 18 3.04 -11.14 0.05
N ARG A 19 4.32 -11.52 -0.06
CA ARG A 19 4.77 -12.91 0.12
C ARG A 19 4.79 -13.33 1.59
N THR A 20 4.91 -12.39 2.52
CA THR A 20 4.94 -12.67 3.96
C THR A 20 3.55 -12.66 4.61
N LEU A 21 2.51 -12.25 3.87
CA LEU A 21 1.15 -12.17 4.40
C LEU A 21 0.51 -13.55 4.58
N THR A 22 -0.19 -13.70 5.71
CA THR A 22 -1.08 -14.82 6.00
C THR A 22 -2.36 -14.78 5.17
N GLU A 23 -2.94 -15.95 4.94
CA GLU A 23 -4.25 -16.13 4.30
C GLU A 23 -5.42 -16.16 5.30
N GLU A 24 -5.13 -15.99 6.59
CA GLU A 24 -6.12 -15.97 7.66
C GLU A 24 -6.93 -14.66 7.72
N PRO A 25 -8.09 -14.67 8.43
CA PRO A 25 -8.83 -13.46 8.73
C PRO A 25 -8.07 -12.50 9.64
N GLY A 26 -8.28 -11.20 9.45
CA GLY A 26 -7.69 -10.20 10.32
C GLY A 26 -7.99 -8.77 9.91
N VAL A 27 -7.25 -7.84 10.53
CA VAL A 27 -7.32 -6.40 10.28
C VAL A 27 -5.97 -5.94 9.73
N TYR A 28 -5.99 -5.04 8.74
CA TYR A 28 -4.81 -4.41 8.16
C TYR A 28 -4.93 -2.89 8.19
N ARG A 29 -3.80 -2.20 8.21
CA ARG A 29 -3.71 -0.75 8.22
C ARG A 29 -2.78 -0.32 7.11
N MET A 30 -3.14 0.68 6.33
CA MET A 30 -2.23 1.30 5.38
C MET A 30 -1.74 2.62 5.97
N ILE A 31 -0.44 2.77 6.03
CA ILE A 31 0.23 3.85 6.76
C ILE A 31 1.07 4.65 5.76
N GLY A 32 0.88 5.96 5.79
CA GLY A 32 1.60 6.92 4.95
C GLY A 32 2.73 7.62 5.70
N ALA A 33 3.10 8.81 5.22
CA ALA A 33 4.07 9.66 5.88
C ALA A 33 3.64 10.03 7.31
N GLU A 34 4.62 10.31 8.17
CA GLU A 34 4.40 10.73 9.57
C GLU A 34 3.54 9.73 10.37
N ASP A 35 3.66 8.43 10.06
CA ASP A 35 2.85 7.34 10.64
C ASP A 35 1.32 7.54 10.55
N LYS A 36 0.88 8.40 9.62
CA LYS A 36 -0.54 8.67 9.42
C LYS A 36 -1.27 7.43 8.89
N VAL A 37 -2.35 7.06 9.55
CA VAL A 37 -3.23 5.99 9.08
C VAL A 37 -4.07 6.50 7.92
N LEU A 38 -3.82 5.94 6.73
CA LEU A 38 -4.55 6.25 5.51
C LEU A 38 -5.83 5.43 5.39
N TYR A 39 -5.77 4.17 5.83
CA TYR A 39 -6.88 3.22 5.72
C TYR A 39 -6.77 2.12 6.77
N VAL A 40 -7.92 1.62 7.22
CA VAL A 40 -8.04 0.42 8.04
C VAL A 40 -9.11 -0.47 7.43
N GLY A 41 -8.81 -1.75 7.26
CA GLY A 41 -9.74 -2.71 6.70
C GLY A 41 -9.70 -4.04 7.44
N LYS A 42 -10.81 -4.77 7.37
CA LYS A 42 -10.89 -6.17 7.79
C LYS A 42 -11.01 -7.09 6.58
N ALA A 43 -10.46 -8.29 6.67
CA ALA A 43 -10.54 -9.29 5.62
C ALA A 43 -10.73 -10.69 6.20
N LYS A 44 -11.42 -11.56 5.47
CA LYS A 44 -11.44 -13.01 5.73
C LYS A 44 -10.15 -13.70 5.28
N ASN A 45 -9.42 -13.08 4.36
CA ASN A 45 -8.12 -13.53 3.88
C ASN A 45 -7.27 -12.28 3.63
N LEU A 46 -6.29 -12.04 4.49
CA LEU A 46 -5.46 -10.83 4.45
C LEU A 46 -4.67 -10.73 3.16
N LYS A 47 -3.94 -11.79 2.77
CA LYS A 47 -3.14 -11.81 1.55
C LYS A 47 -3.94 -11.43 0.31
N ARG A 48 -5.10 -12.05 0.07
CA ARG A 48 -5.96 -11.74 -1.09
C ARG A 48 -6.44 -10.29 -1.07
N ARG A 49 -6.89 -9.80 0.10
CA ARG A 49 -7.44 -8.45 0.23
C ARG A 49 -6.37 -7.38 0.09
N VAL A 50 -5.21 -7.54 0.71
CA VAL A 50 -4.13 -6.55 0.59
C VAL A 50 -3.54 -6.58 -0.83
N SER A 51 -3.39 -7.76 -1.43
CA SER A 51 -2.89 -7.89 -2.81
C SER A 51 -3.75 -7.14 -3.83
N SER A 52 -5.08 -7.05 -3.64
CA SER A 52 -5.97 -6.36 -4.59
C SER A 52 -5.67 -4.87 -4.74
N TYR A 53 -5.05 -4.25 -3.74
CA TYR A 53 -4.68 -2.83 -3.80
C TYR A 53 -3.41 -2.55 -4.60
N PHE A 54 -2.61 -3.57 -4.88
CA PHE A 54 -1.34 -3.45 -5.62
C PHE A 54 -1.42 -4.10 -7.01
N GLN A 55 -2.63 -4.36 -7.51
CA GLN A 55 -2.85 -4.80 -8.88
C GLN A 55 -2.68 -3.64 -9.86
N LYS A 56 -2.29 -3.94 -11.11
CA LYS A 56 -2.09 -2.92 -12.17
C LYS A 56 -3.34 -2.10 -12.46
N THR A 57 -4.52 -2.71 -12.33
CA THR A 57 -5.80 -2.09 -12.64
C THR A 57 -6.60 -1.93 -11.36
N LEU A 58 -6.65 -0.72 -10.83
CA LEU A 58 -7.50 -0.37 -9.69
C LEU A 58 -8.82 0.19 -10.20
N SER A 59 -9.92 -0.20 -9.56
CA SER A 59 -11.28 0.19 -9.96
C SER A 59 -11.65 1.64 -9.63
N SER A 60 -10.84 2.33 -8.82
CA SER A 60 -11.13 3.69 -8.36
C SER A 60 -9.89 4.58 -8.35
N PRO A 61 -9.95 5.77 -8.99
CA PRO A 61 -8.87 6.76 -8.93
C PRO A 61 -8.52 7.16 -7.49
N ARG A 62 -9.53 7.27 -6.61
CA ARG A 62 -9.32 7.59 -5.19
C ARG A 62 -8.49 6.52 -4.48
N ILE A 63 -8.75 5.24 -4.77
CA ILE A 63 -7.97 4.14 -4.21
C ILE A 63 -6.54 4.18 -4.74
N ALA A 64 -6.36 4.42 -6.04
CA ALA A 64 -5.03 4.56 -6.63
C ALA A 64 -4.22 5.68 -5.98
N MET A 65 -4.83 6.84 -5.75
CA MET A 65 -4.19 7.96 -5.04
C MET A 65 -3.80 7.61 -3.61
N MET A 66 -4.66 6.91 -2.87
CA MET A 66 -4.36 6.45 -1.51
C MET A 66 -3.21 5.43 -1.52
N VAL A 67 -3.21 4.47 -2.44
CA VAL A 67 -2.16 3.45 -2.57
C VAL A 67 -0.79 4.08 -2.86
N ALA A 68 -0.76 5.12 -3.68
CA ALA A 68 0.47 5.86 -3.99
C ALA A 68 1.11 6.55 -2.77
N GLN A 69 0.35 6.76 -1.68
CA GLN A 69 0.84 7.39 -0.45
C GLN A 69 1.31 6.36 0.60
N ILE A 70 1.14 5.06 0.35
CA ILE A 70 1.48 4.01 1.32
C ILE A 70 2.99 3.85 1.44
N LEU A 71 3.46 3.90 2.68
CA LEU A 71 4.84 3.58 3.06
C LEU A 71 4.94 2.25 3.82
N ARG A 72 3.87 1.82 4.51
CA ARG A 72 3.83 0.59 5.32
C ARG A 72 2.41 0.01 5.44
N VAL A 73 2.31 -1.31 5.61
CA VAL A 73 1.06 -2.06 5.81
C VAL A 73 1.15 -2.97 7.03
#